data_AF-A0A0H5SJZ9-F1
#
_entry.id   AF-A0A0H5SJZ9-F1
#
_cell.length_a   1.000
_cell.length_b   1.000
_cell.length_c   1.000
_cell.angle_alpha   90.00
_cell.angle_beta   90.00
_cell.angle_gamma   90.00
#
_symmetry.space_group_name_H-M   'P 1'
#
loop_
_entity.id
_entity.type
_entity.pdbx_description
1 polymer ?
#
loop_
_entity_poly.entity_id
_entity_poly.type
_entity_poly.pdbx_seq_one_letter_code
_entity_poly.pdbx_strand_id
1 'polypeptide(L)'
;MFTKAEEIYSKFNEENIQIMIPKKLLFTLLQQVDRLLELLSNEEVASNFATYDYISNAEMLMVKLYILSAEPYNQKEVILETSIAEFLVIRDLVFCNYTLPHLRGKMRPSICKAYKDFYDEIEDIFGMLDSNEVNTYWNYLKNYKFEGGMLQ
;
A
#
# COMPACT_ATOMS: atom_id res chain seq x y z
N MET A 1 -4.99 -26.78 11.06
CA MET A 1 -4.75 -26.89 9.61
C MET A 1 -5.30 -25.61 9.04
N PHE A 2 -4.46 -24.77 8.44
CA PHE A 2 -4.91 -23.49 7.91
C PHE A 2 -5.88 -23.72 6.75
N THR A 3 -6.90 -22.88 6.66
CA THR A 3 -7.74 -22.75 5.48
C THR A 3 -6.91 -22.15 4.34
N LYS A 4 -7.31 -22.41 3.09
CA LYS A 4 -6.67 -21.79 1.92
C LYS A 4 -6.62 -20.25 2.02
N ALA A 5 -7.60 -19.63 2.68
CA ALA A 5 -7.65 -18.19 2.87
C ALA A 5 -6.60 -17.69 3.88
N GLU A 6 -6.40 -18.41 4.98
CA GLU A 6 -5.33 -18.13 5.95
C GLU A 6 -3.95 -18.34 5.33
N GLU A 7 -3.76 -19.38 4.52
CA GLU A 7 -2.51 -19.63 3.79
C GLU A 7 -2.17 -18.46 2.84
N ILE A 8 -3.16 -17.97 2.09
CA ILE A 8 -2.99 -16.81 1.20
C ILE A 8 -2.74 -15.53 2.00
N TYR A 9 -3.42 -15.34 3.12
CA TYR A 9 -3.18 -14.20 4.01
C TYR A 9 -1.74 -14.21 4.55
N SER A 10 -1.25 -15.34 5.06
CA SER A 10 0.15 -15.49 5.49
C SER A 10 1.11 -15.22 4.34
N LYS A 11 0.88 -15.84 3.18
CA LYS A 11 1.68 -15.61 1.97
C LYS A 11 1.80 -14.12 1.64
N PHE A 12 0.69 -13.39 1.63
CA PHE A 12 0.69 -11.98 1.25
C PHE A 12 1.42 -11.09 2.26
N ASN A 13 1.47 -11.49 3.53
CA ASN A 13 2.18 -10.75 4.58
C ASN A 13 3.67 -11.14 4.70
N GLU A 14 4.05 -12.33 4.24
CA GLU A 14 5.41 -12.86 4.40
C GLU A 14 6.25 -12.78 3.11
N GLU A 15 5.63 -12.93 1.94
CA GLU A 15 6.34 -12.84 0.66
C GLU A 15 6.60 -11.37 0.29
N ASN A 16 7.86 -11.08 -0.04
CA ASN A 16 8.30 -9.75 -0.40
C ASN A 16 8.36 -9.55 -1.92
N ILE A 17 8.02 -8.33 -2.33
CA ILE A 17 8.19 -7.78 -3.68
C ILE A 17 9.10 -6.55 -3.57
N GLN A 18 9.86 -6.31 -4.64
CA GLN A 18 10.68 -5.10 -4.77
C GLN A 18 10.04 -4.14 -5.77
N ILE A 19 10.01 -2.87 -5.40
CA ILE A 19 9.50 -1.77 -6.23
C ILE A 19 10.60 -0.74 -6.40
N MET A 20 10.81 -0.25 -7.62
CA MET A 20 11.71 0.86 -7.87
C MET A 20 10.95 2.18 -7.74
N ILE A 21 11.38 3.03 -6.81
CA ILE A 21 10.76 4.34 -6.59
C ILE A 21 11.73 5.43 -7.05
N PRO A 22 11.37 6.26 -8.03
CA PRO A 22 12.14 7.46 -8.33
C PRO A 22 12.22 8.37 -7.10
N LYS A 23 13.42 8.77 -6.67
CA LYS A 23 13.62 9.55 -5.41
C LYS A 23 12.78 10.81 -5.34
N LYS A 24 12.57 11.47 -6.48
CA LYS A 24 11.72 12.67 -6.58
C LYS A 24 10.25 12.43 -6.22
N LEU A 25 9.79 11.18 -6.19
CA LEU A 25 8.44 10.79 -5.77
C LEU A 25 8.33 10.51 -4.28
N LEU A 26 9.43 10.22 -3.56
CA LEU A 26 9.38 9.81 -2.14
C LEU A 26 8.61 10.80 -1.27
N PHE A 27 8.89 12.09 -1.41
CA PHE A 27 8.17 13.12 -0.66
C PHE A 27 6.68 13.18 -1.01
N THR A 28 6.33 12.99 -2.30
CA THR A 28 4.92 12.95 -2.73
C THR A 28 4.21 11.72 -2.17
N LEU A 29 4.85 10.56 -2.20
CA LEU A 29 4.30 9.32 -1.65
C LEU A 29 4.11 9.42 -0.14
N LEU A 30 5.09 9.96 0.60
CA LEU A 30 4.95 10.22 2.04
C LEU A 30 3.74 11.11 2.35
N GLN A 31 3.56 12.21 1.63
CA GLN A 31 2.38 13.08 1.80
C GLN A 31 1.06 12.39 1.47
N GLN A 32 1.08 11.40 0.57
CA GLN A 32 -0.11 10.66 0.18
C GLN A 32 -0.47 9.60 1.22
N VAL A 33 0.52 8.88 1.76
CA VAL A 33 0.33 7.92 2.87
C VAL A 33 -0.15 8.63 4.13
N ASP A 34 0.44 9.77 4.48
CA ASP A 34 0.04 10.58 5.63
C ASP A 34 -1.45 10.97 5.57
N ARG A 35 -1.91 11.50 4.42
CA ARG A 35 -3.33 11.81 4.19
C ARG A 35 -4.24 10.59 4.23
N LEU A 36 -3.76 9.44 3.76
CA LEU A 36 -4.51 8.19 3.81
C LEU A 36 -4.73 7.77 5.27
N LEU A 37 -3.68 7.81 6.08
CA LEU A 37 -3.75 7.49 7.51
C LEU A 37 -4.64 8.48 8.27
N GLU A 38 -4.56 9.79 7.99
CA GLU A 38 -5.47 10.79 8.56
C GLU A 38 -6.95 10.47 8.26
N LEU A 39 -7.25 10.04 7.02
CA LEU A 39 -8.61 9.71 6.61
C LEU A 39 -9.14 8.44 7.29
N LEU A 40 -8.28 7.43 7.42
CA LEU A 40 -8.61 6.13 8.02
C LEU A 40 -8.65 6.14 9.55
N SER A 41 -7.97 7.10 10.19
CA SER A 41 -7.89 7.21 11.66
C SER A 41 -9.13 7.80 12.33
N ASN A 42 -10.21 8.08 11.58
CA ASN A 42 -11.49 8.46 12.16
C ASN A 42 -12.13 7.25 12.85
N GLU A 43 -12.39 7.37 14.16
CA GLU A 43 -12.69 6.27 15.11
C GLU A 43 -13.82 5.29 14.70
N GLU A 44 -14.75 5.66 13.81
CA GLU A 44 -15.80 4.76 13.32
C GLU A 44 -15.28 3.68 12.34
N VAL A 45 -14.15 3.93 11.66
CA VAL A 45 -13.65 3.09 10.54
C VAL A 45 -12.80 1.91 11.05
N ALA A 46 -12.18 2.03 12.22
CA ALA A 46 -11.25 1.05 12.81
C ALA A 46 -11.92 -0.18 13.45
N SER A 47 -13.24 -0.31 13.39
CA SER A 47 -14.00 -1.43 13.99
C SER A 47 -13.99 -2.73 13.16
N ASN A 48 -13.47 -2.69 11.92
CA ASN A 48 -13.37 -3.84 11.03
C ASN A 48 -11.89 -4.29 10.87
N PHE A 49 -11.63 -5.59 10.98
CA PHE A 49 -10.30 -6.19 10.79
C PHE A 49 -9.65 -5.78 9.47
N ALA A 50 -10.41 -5.71 8.38
CA ALA A 50 -9.90 -5.26 7.09
C ALA A 50 -9.32 -3.84 7.14
N THR A 51 -9.98 -2.93 7.87
CA THR A 51 -9.47 -1.56 8.04
C THR A 51 -8.22 -1.56 8.89
N TYR A 52 -8.24 -2.30 10.00
CA TYR A 52 -7.10 -2.39 10.91
C TYR A 52 -5.84 -2.89 10.19
N ASP A 53 -5.96 -4.01 9.47
CA ASP A 53 -4.86 -4.60 8.69
C ASP A 53 -4.34 -3.61 7.63
N TYR A 54 -5.25 -2.94 6.94
CA TYR A 54 -4.89 -1.93 5.93
C TYR A 54 -4.16 -0.73 6.53
N ILE A 55 -4.60 -0.22 7.70
CA ILE A 55 -3.92 0.85 8.44
C ILE A 55 -2.51 0.39 8.84
N SER A 56 -2.37 -0.79 9.44
CA SER A 56 -1.06 -1.31 9.85
C SER A 56 -0.09 -1.44 8.67
N ASN A 57 -0.57 -1.92 7.52
CA ASN A 57 0.23 -1.98 6.30
C ASN A 57 0.59 -0.58 5.77
N ALA A 58 -0.32 0.40 5.86
CA ALA A 58 -0.04 1.79 5.48
C ALA A 58 0.98 2.47 6.42
N GLU A 59 0.91 2.22 7.73
CA GLU A 59 1.90 2.69 8.71
C GLU A 59 3.28 2.11 8.43
N MET A 60 3.35 0.80 8.13
CA MET A 60 4.61 0.15 7.77
C MET A 60 5.19 0.73 6.47
N LEU A 61 4.35 0.96 5.46
CA LEU A 61 4.75 1.65 4.24
C LEU A 61 5.32 3.05 4.53
N MET A 62 4.69 3.82 5.42
CA MET A 62 5.16 5.15 5.83
C MET A 62 6.57 5.08 6.43
N VAL A 63 6.79 4.13 7.36
CA VAL A 63 8.10 3.91 8.01
C VAL A 63 9.17 3.58 6.97
N LYS A 64 8.88 2.64 6.06
CA LYS A 64 9.82 2.25 4.99
C LYS A 64 10.17 3.43 4.08
N LEU A 65 9.18 4.23 3.67
CA LEU A 65 9.43 5.43 2.86
C LEU A 65 10.27 6.49 3.59
N TYR A 66 10.12 6.66 4.91
CA TYR A 66 10.97 7.55 5.70
C TYR A 66 12.42 7.07 5.73
N ILE A 67 12.64 5.76 5.93
CA ILE A 67 13.98 5.17 5.92
C ILE A 67 14.66 5.41 4.57
N LEU A 68 13.95 5.14 3.46
CA LEU A 68 14.48 5.37 2.10
C LEU A 68 14.76 6.85 1.80
N SER A 69 14.02 7.76 2.45
CA SER A 69 14.26 9.21 2.31
C SER A 69 15.56 9.67 2.96
N ALA A 70 16.14 8.87 3.88
CA ALA A 70 17.45 9.16 4.48
C ALA A 70 18.63 8.72 3.59
N GLU A 71 18.40 7.98 2.50
CA GLU A 71 19.47 7.50 1.63
C GLU A 71 20.15 8.62 0.82
N PRO A 72 21.48 8.53 0.54
CA PRO A 72 22.24 9.60 -0.11
C PRO A 72 21.67 10.07 -1.46
N TYR A 73 21.65 11.39 -1.69
CA TYR A 73 21.03 12.07 -2.84
C TYR A 73 21.56 11.68 -4.23
N ASN A 74 22.63 10.92 -4.31
CA ASN A 74 23.34 10.64 -5.57
C ASN A 74 22.61 9.61 -6.44
N GLN A 75 21.65 8.87 -5.89
CA GLN A 75 20.84 7.89 -6.61
C GLN A 75 19.53 8.51 -7.12
N LYS A 76 19.13 8.16 -8.34
CA LYS A 76 17.89 8.66 -8.95
C LYS A 76 16.65 7.88 -8.50
N GLU A 77 16.85 6.65 -8.05
CA GLU A 77 15.84 5.68 -7.63
C GLU A 77 16.27 5.02 -6.32
N VAL A 78 15.29 4.49 -5.60
CA VAL A 78 15.48 3.64 -4.42
C VAL A 78 14.69 2.36 -4.59
N ILE A 79 15.10 1.29 -3.93
CA ILE A 79 14.39 0.02 -3.92
C ILE A 79 13.58 -0.05 -2.63
N LEU A 80 12.27 -0.17 -2.76
CA LEU A 80 11.37 -0.47 -1.65
C LEU A 80 11.12 -1.97 -1.61
N GLU A 81 11.52 -2.62 -0.52
CA GLU A 81 11.13 -4.00 -0.22
C GLU A 81 9.85 -4.01 0.63
N THR A 82 8.82 -4.64 0.11
CA THR A 82 7.46 -4.61 0.65
C THR A 82 6.87 -6.02 0.66
N SER A 83 6.02 -6.35 1.62
CA SER A 83 5.17 -7.54 1.47
C SER A 83 4.16 -7.33 0.34
N ILE A 84 3.51 -8.40 -0.14
CA ILE A 84 2.41 -8.26 -1.11
C ILE A 84 1.28 -7.43 -0.51
N ALA A 85 0.97 -7.59 0.78
CA ALA A 85 -0.05 -6.82 1.48
C ALA A 85 0.26 -5.31 1.47
N GLU A 86 1.47 -4.89 1.82
CA GLU A 86 1.81 -3.45 1.77
C GLU A 86 1.96 -2.96 0.31
N PHE A 87 2.31 -3.84 -0.64
CA PHE A 87 2.29 -3.52 -2.08
C PHE A 87 0.87 -3.17 -2.55
N LEU A 88 -0.15 -3.90 -2.09
CA LEU A 88 -1.53 -3.58 -2.41
C LEU A 88 -1.93 -2.19 -1.89
N VAL A 89 -1.42 -1.78 -0.73
CA VAL A 89 -1.64 -0.42 -0.19
C VAL A 89 -1.00 0.65 -1.06
N ILE A 90 0.29 0.50 -1.45
CA ILE A 90 0.93 1.50 -2.32
C ILE A 90 0.27 1.53 -3.70
N ARG A 91 -0.21 0.39 -4.20
CA ARG A 91 -0.95 0.32 -5.46
C ARG A 91 -2.23 1.11 -5.40
N ASP A 92 -3.06 0.90 -4.38
CA ASP A 92 -4.31 1.64 -4.22
C ASP A 92 -4.07 3.14 -4.01
N LEU A 93 -3.02 3.51 -3.27
CA LEU A 93 -2.60 4.89 -3.08
C LEU A 93 -2.24 5.57 -4.41
N VAL A 94 -1.38 4.92 -5.21
CA VAL A 94 -0.90 5.43 -6.50
C VAL A 94 -2.04 5.50 -7.50
N PHE A 95 -2.87 4.46 -7.56
CA PHE A 95 -4.06 4.40 -8.40
C PHE A 95 -5.02 5.54 -8.09
N CYS A 96 -5.38 5.74 -6.82
CA CYS A 96 -6.33 6.79 -6.43
C CYS A 96 -5.78 8.18 -6.74
N ASN A 97 -4.52 8.44 -6.42
CA ASN A 97 -3.92 9.75 -6.65
C ASN A 97 -3.74 10.07 -8.14
N TYR A 98 -3.50 9.06 -8.98
CA TYR A 98 -3.37 9.24 -10.43
C TYR A 98 -4.72 9.40 -11.13
N THR A 99 -5.70 8.58 -10.77
CA THR A 99 -6.98 8.50 -11.49
C THR A 99 -7.99 9.57 -11.05
N LEU A 100 -8.00 9.96 -9.77
CA LEU A 100 -8.95 10.94 -9.25
C LEU A 100 -8.53 12.37 -9.63
N PRO A 101 -9.33 13.11 -10.43
CA PRO A 101 -8.91 14.42 -10.96
C PRO A 101 -8.55 15.44 -9.88
N HIS A 102 -9.26 15.43 -8.76
CA HIS A 102 -9.04 16.36 -7.64
C HIS A 102 -7.76 16.05 -6.83
N LEU A 103 -7.25 14.82 -6.88
CA LEU A 103 -5.95 14.45 -6.30
C LEU A 103 -4.84 14.67 -7.32
N ARG A 104 -5.06 14.27 -8.57
CA ARG A 104 -4.11 14.48 -9.67
C ARG A 104 -3.78 15.96 -9.88
N GLY A 105 -4.79 16.84 -9.77
CA GLY A 105 -4.61 18.29 -9.88
C GLY A 105 -3.75 18.91 -8.78
N LYS A 106 -3.54 18.21 -7.65
CA LYS A 106 -2.66 18.65 -6.56
C LYS A 106 -1.18 18.30 -6.81
N MET A 107 -0.88 17.49 -7.82
CA MET A 107 0.50 17.14 -8.15
C MET A 107 1.24 18.30 -8.83
N ARG A 108 2.52 18.47 -8.49
CA ARG A 108 3.36 19.46 -9.17
C ARG A 108 3.59 19.04 -10.63
N PRO A 109 3.58 19.96 -11.61
CA PRO A 109 3.83 19.64 -13.02
C PRO A 109 5.14 18.87 -13.26
N SER A 110 6.19 19.17 -12.49
CA SER A 110 7.49 18.49 -12.57
C SER A 110 7.47 17.02 -12.13
N ILE A 111 6.42 16.61 -11.41
CA ILE A 111 6.23 15.26 -10.87
C ILE A 111 5.29 14.42 -11.74
N CYS A 112 4.32 15.04 -12.43
CA CYS A 112 3.27 14.35 -13.17
C CYS A 112 3.76 13.25 -14.12
N LYS A 113 4.84 13.50 -14.87
CA LYS A 113 5.38 12.49 -15.79
C LYS A 113 5.92 11.27 -15.02
N ALA A 114 6.74 11.50 -14.02
CA ALA A 114 7.32 10.42 -13.23
C ALA A 114 6.29 9.65 -12.42
N TYR A 115 5.27 10.35 -11.94
CA TYR A 115 4.16 9.71 -11.24
C TYR A 115 3.36 8.82 -12.19
N LYS A 116 3.15 9.24 -13.44
CA LYS A 116 2.54 8.38 -14.46
C LYS A 116 3.40 7.14 -14.72
N ASP A 117 4.69 7.34 -14.98
CA ASP A 117 5.61 6.24 -15.28
C ASP A 117 5.62 5.24 -14.10
N PHE A 118 5.59 5.73 -12.85
CA PHE A 118 5.47 4.92 -11.65
C PHE A 118 4.11 4.23 -11.50
N TYR A 119 3.01 4.90 -11.85
CA TYR A 119 1.68 4.29 -11.89
C TYR A 119 1.62 3.12 -12.88
N ASP A 120 2.19 3.29 -14.07
CA ASP A 120 2.23 2.25 -15.09
C ASP A 120 3.04 1.03 -14.58
N GLU A 121 4.20 1.26 -13.94
CA GLU A 121 5.02 0.19 -13.33
C GLU A 121 4.28 -0.57 -12.21
N ILE A 122 3.59 0.15 -11.33
CA ILE A 122 2.82 -0.44 -10.24
C ILE A 122 1.68 -1.33 -10.76
N GLU A 123 0.96 -0.89 -11.79
CA GLU A 123 -0.11 -1.70 -12.40
C GLU A 123 0.46 -2.90 -13.16
N ASP A 124 1.64 -2.79 -13.78
CA ASP A 124 2.32 -3.93 -14.41
C ASP A 124 2.70 -4.99 -13.37
N ILE A 125 3.28 -4.60 -12.23
CA ILE A 125 3.59 -5.52 -11.11
C ILE A 125 2.30 -6.16 -10.58
N PHE A 126 1.24 -5.37 -10.41
CA PHE A 126 -0.05 -5.88 -9.95
C PHE A 126 -0.64 -6.91 -10.93
N GLY A 127 -0.48 -6.68 -12.24
CA GLY A 127 -0.88 -7.61 -13.29
C GLY A 127 -0.13 -8.95 -13.28
N MET A 128 1.00 -9.05 -12.58
CA MET A 128 1.74 -10.30 -12.39
C MET A 128 1.21 -11.15 -11.22
N LEU A 129 0.41 -10.57 -10.32
CA LEU A 129 -0.18 -11.31 -9.20
C LEU A 129 -1.31 -12.23 -9.65
N ASP A 130 -1.47 -13.38 -8.98
CA ASP A 130 -2.62 -14.25 -9.21
C ASP A 130 -3.90 -13.56 -8.74
N SER A 131 -4.74 -13.17 -9.70
CA SER A 131 -6.02 -12.50 -9.44
C SER A 131 -6.97 -13.28 -8.50
N ASN A 132 -6.93 -14.61 -8.49
CA ASN A 132 -7.73 -15.42 -7.57
C ASN A 132 -7.17 -15.34 -6.15
N GLU A 133 -5.84 -15.31 -5.98
CA GLU A 133 -5.21 -15.12 -4.67
C GLU A 133 -5.52 -13.73 -4.13
N VAL A 134 -5.37 -12.68 -4.95
CA VAL A 134 -5.72 -11.30 -4.56
C VAL A 134 -7.18 -11.22 -4.12
N ASN A 135 -8.11 -11.80 -4.89
CA ASN A 135 -9.52 -11.84 -4.51
C ASN A 135 -9.76 -12.62 -3.22
N THR A 136 -9.03 -13.72 -3.01
CA THR A 136 -9.16 -14.53 -1.80
C THR A 136 -8.64 -13.78 -0.58
N TYR A 137 -7.51 -13.09 -0.70
CA TYR A 137 -6.95 -12.21 0.34
C TYR A 137 -7.96 -11.14 0.77
N TRP A 138 -8.51 -10.38 -0.19
CA TRP A 138 -9.50 -9.34 0.14
C TRP A 138 -10.79 -9.90 0.74
N ASN A 139 -11.24 -11.06 0.26
CA ASN A 139 -12.42 -11.72 0.82
C ASN A 139 -12.16 -12.24 2.23
N TYR A 140 -10.95 -12.72 2.52
CA TYR A 140 -10.55 -13.13 3.85
C TYR A 140 -10.64 -11.94 4.82
N LEU A 141 -10.00 -10.82 4.51
CA LEU A 141 -10.04 -9.62 5.34
C LEU A 141 -11.47 -9.14 5.62
N LYS A 142 -12.32 -9.06 4.59
CA LYS A 142 -13.71 -8.57 4.70
C LYS A 142 -14.59 -9.45 5.55
N ASN A 143 -14.38 -10.77 5.48
CA ASN A 143 -15.21 -11.75 6.17
C ASN A 143 -14.56 -12.24 7.48
N TYR A 144 -13.40 -11.70 7.84
CA TYR A 144 -12.75 -12.02 9.09
C TYR A 144 -13.65 -11.55 10.23
N LYS A 145 -14.36 -12.50 10.83
CA LYS A 145 -15.07 -12.28 12.08
C LYS A 145 -14.03 -12.37 13.17
N PHE A 146 -13.96 -11.37 14.03
CA PHE A 146 -13.35 -11.56 15.34
C PHE A 146 -14.12 -12.69 16.05
N GLU A 147 -13.61 -13.92 15.98
CA GLU A 147 -14.04 -14.98 16.89
C GLU A 147 -13.53 -14.62 18.29
N GLY A 148 -14.32 -13.82 19.00
CA GLY A 148 -13.97 -13.37 20.34
C GLY A 148 -14.36 -11.93 20.57
N GLY A 149 -15.64 -11.69 20.83
CA GLY A 149 -16.00 -10.58 21.70
C GLY A 149 -15.41 -10.84 23.09
N MET A 150 -14.14 -10.48 23.31
CA MET A 150 -13.54 -10.21 24.61
C MET A 150 -12.34 -9.29 24.39
N LEU A 151 -12.59 -7.99 24.50
CA LEU A 151 -11.65 -7.13 25.21
C LEU A 151 -11.61 -7.68 26.65
N GLN A 152 -10.51 -8.33 27.04
CA GLN A 152 -10.15 -8.46 28.45
C GLN A 152 -9.40 -7.21 28.88
#